data_AF-A0A815MES3-F1
#
_entry.id   AF-A0A815MES3-F1
#
_cell.length_a   1.000
_cell.length_b   1.000
_cell.length_c   1.000
_cell.angle_alpha   90.00
_cell.angle_beta   90.00
_cell.angle_gamma   90.00
#
_symmetry.space_group_name_H-M   'P 1'
#
loop_
_entity.id
_entity.type
_entity.pdbx_description
1 polymer ?
#
loop_
_entity_poly.entity_id
_entity_poly.type
_entity_poly.pdbx_seq_one_letter_code
_entity_poly.pdbx_strand_id
1 'polypeptide(L)'
;MSLAKKGLFDGELLGIGCSIADNAIYIVKHANNVHFIGFNLVPKTIQIAREKAEKNQVNIRFEVVNILDDLLKTSTIKQHSYDI
;
A
#
# COMPACT_ATOMS: atom_id res chain seq x y z
N MET A 1 -8.61 12.24 -16.34
CA MET A 1 -9.52 11.15 -15.92
C MET A 1 -8.66 9.99 -15.38
N SER A 2 -8.87 9.50 -14.16
CA SER A 2 -8.02 8.44 -13.57
C SER A 2 -8.42 7.04 -14.08
N LEU A 3 -7.46 6.11 -14.11
CA LEU A 3 -7.66 4.72 -14.55
C LEU A 3 -8.72 3.98 -13.71
N ALA A 4 -8.84 4.32 -12.42
CA ALA A 4 -9.88 3.78 -11.52
C ALA A 4 -11.30 4.05 -12.05
N LYS A 5 -11.57 5.27 -12.57
CA LYS A 5 -12.91 5.63 -13.09
C LYS A 5 -13.32 4.85 -14.34
N LYS A 6 -12.39 4.19 -15.02
CA LYS A 6 -12.69 3.34 -16.19
C LYS A 6 -12.96 1.88 -15.81
N GLY A 7 -12.88 1.51 -14.53
CA GLY A 7 -13.04 0.11 -14.09
C GLY A 7 -11.94 -0.81 -14.63
N LEU A 8 -10.80 -0.27 -15.06
CA LEU A 8 -9.72 -1.02 -15.73
C LEU A 8 -8.67 -1.58 -14.77
N PHE A 9 -8.90 -1.47 -13.46
CA PHE A 9 -7.95 -1.95 -12.47
C PHE A 9 -8.67 -2.88 -11.50
N ASP A 10 -8.37 -4.17 -11.66
CA ASP A 10 -8.81 -5.29 -10.84
C ASP A 10 -7.55 -5.98 -10.31
N GLY A 11 -7.46 -6.20 -9.00
CA GLY A 11 -6.34 -6.87 -8.36
C GLY A 11 -5.85 -6.23 -7.07
N GLU A 12 -4.62 -6.56 -6.71
CA GLU A 12 -3.97 -6.09 -5.49
C GLU A 12 -3.11 -4.84 -5.75
N LEU A 13 -3.27 -3.81 -4.92
CA LEU A 13 -2.50 -2.58 -4.99
C LEU A 13 -1.68 -2.38 -3.72
N LEU A 14 -0.36 -2.32 -3.88
CA LEU A 14 0.57 -2.06 -2.79
C LEU A 14 0.90 -0.56 -2.72
N GLY A 15 0.59 0.07 -1.59
CA GLY A 15 0.89 1.47 -1.30
C GLY A 15 2.05 1.62 -0.34
N ILE A 16 3.26 1.88 -0.85
CA ILE A 16 4.45 2.16 -0.04
C ILE A 16 4.39 3.60 0.46
N GLY A 17 4.56 3.82 1.78
CA GLY A 17 4.46 5.15 2.37
C GLY A 17 3.04 5.70 2.29
N CYS A 18 2.04 4.90 2.66
CA CYS A 18 0.63 5.22 2.43
C CYS A 18 0.08 6.43 3.21
N SER A 19 0.91 7.07 4.05
CA SER A 19 0.50 8.15 4.94
C SER A 19 -0.80 7.76 5.69
N ILE A 20 -1.72 8.70 5.87
CA ILE A 20 -3.05 8.50 6.46
C ILE A 20 -4.10 7.95 5.47
N ALA A 21 -3.67 7.37 4.35
CA ALA A 21 -4.49 6.60 3.40
C ALA A 21 -5.54 7.34 2.56
N ASP A 22 -5.44 8.66 2.35
CA ASP A 22 -6.38 9.41 1.48
C ASP A 22 -6.52 8.83 0.07
N ASN A 23 -5.40 8.57 -0.58
CA ASN A 23 -5.40 8.02 -1.95
C ASN A 23 -5.95 6.59 -1.98
N ALA A 24 -5.61 5.78 -0.98
CA ALA A 24 -6.08 4.40 -0.89
C ALA A 24 -7.61 4.35 -0.75
N ILE A 25 -8.16 5.20 0.12
CA ILE A 25 -9.61 5.33 0.31
C ILE A 25 -10.28 5.79 -0.99
N TYR A 26 -9.73 6.78 -1.67
CA TYR A 26 -10.26 7.23 -2.96
C TYR A 26 -10.29 6.10 -3.99
N ILE A 27 -9.22 5.33 -4.11
CA ILE A 27 -9.11 4.23 -5.07
C ILE A 27 -10.13 3.14 -4.74
N VAL A 28 -10.18 2.65 -3.49
CA VAL A 28 -11.09 1.55 -3.09
C VAL A 28 -12.56 1.95 -3.25
N LYS A 29 -12.92 3.22 -3.05
CA LYS A 29 -14.29 3.70 -3.26
C LYS A 29 -14.74 3.74 -4.72
N HIS A 30 -13.81 3.85 -5.66
CA HIS A 30 -14.13 4.16 -7.07
C HIS A 30 -13.65 3.11 -8.06
N ALA A 31 -12.86 2.13 -7.61
CA ALA A 31 -12.46 0.99 -8.41
C ALA A 31 -13.36 -0.21 -8.08
N ASN A 32 -13.65 -1.04 -9.09
CA ASN A 32 -14.64 -2.10 -8.95
C ASN A 32 -14.14 -3.28 -8.09
N ASN A 33 -12.85 -3.63 -8.18
CA ASN A 33 -12.26 -4.81 -7.52
C ASN A 33 -10.80 -4.56 -7.12
N VAL A 34 -10.54 -3.65 -6.19
CA VAL A 34 -9.17 -3.38 -5.72
C VAL A 34 -9.00 -3.78 -4.26
N HIS A 35 -8.06 -4.68 -4.02
CA HIS A 35 -7.57 -5.02 -2.69
C HIS A 35 -6.34 -4.16 -2.39
N PHE A 36 -6.48 -3.16 -1.52
CA PHE A 36 -5.38 -2.27 -1.18
C PHE A 36 -4.63 -2.76 0.06
N ILE A 37 -3.30 -2.80 -0.03
CA ILE A 37 -2.39 -3.05 1.09
C ILE A 37 -1.47 -1.83 1.27
N GLY A 38 -1.66 -1.09 2.37
CA GLY A 38 -0.88 0.10 2.71
C GLY A 38 0.24 -0.20 3.70
N PHE A 39 1.44 0.28 3.39
CA PHE A 39 2.62 0.14 4.23
C PHE A 39 3.10 1.50 4.72
N ASN A 40 3.48 1.59 5.98
CA ASN A 40 4.13 2.77 6.54
C ASN A 40 5.09 2.41 7.68
N LEU A 41 6.17 3.17 7.84
CA LEU A 41 7.13 2.96 8.93
C LEU A 41 6.60 3.48 10.28
N VAL A 42 5.65 4.41 10.27
CA VAL A 42 5.15 5.08 11.49
C VAL A 42 3.86 4.40 11.99
N PRO A 43 3.87 3.72 13.16
CA PRO A 43 2.68 3.04 13.69
C PRO A 43 1.50 3.98 13.91
N LYS A 44 1.76 5.20 14.39
CA LYS A 44 0.71 6.19 14.65
C LYS A 44 -0.03 6.60 13.37
N THR A 45 0.70 6.69 12.25
CA THR A 45 0.12 7.00 10.94
C THR A 45 -0.78 5.87 10.45
N ILE A 46 -0.38 4.60 10.65
CA ILE A 46 -1.23 3.44 10.35
C ILE A 46 -2.50 3.42 11.23
N GLN A 47 -2.40 3.77 12.51
CA GLN A 47 -3.59 3.89 13.37
C GLN A 47 -4.59 4.90 12.78
N ILE A 48 -4.13 6.11 12.44
CA ILE A 48 -4.97 7.16 11.86
C ILE A 48 -5.58 6.70 10.52
N ALA A 49 -4.78 6.01 9.69
CA ALA A 49 -5.23 5.46 8.42
C ALA A 49 -6.36 4.43 8.61
N ARG A 50 -6.25 3.53 9.59
CA ARG A 50 -7.29 2.54 9.93
C ARG A 50 -8.59 3.21 10.38
N GLU A 51 -8.51 4.14 11.34
CA GLU A 51 -9.68 4.90 11.81
C GLU A 51 -10.36 5.66 10.65
N LYS A 52 -9.57 6.18 9.71
CA LYS A 52 -10.09 6.88 8.52
C LYS A 52 -10.73 5.93 7.52
N ALA A 53 -10.16 4.74 7.30
CA ALA A 53 -10.74 3.71 6.45
C ALA A 53 -12.08 3.20 7.02
N GLU A 54 -12.15 2.95 8.33
CA GLU A 54 -13.37 2.58 9.05
C GLU A 54 -14.46 3.64 8.90
N LYS A 55 -14.13 4.92 9.15
CA LYS A 55 -15.07 6.06 8.95
C LYS A 55 -15.58 6.15 7.52
N ASN A 56 -14.78 5.71 6.55
CA ASN A 56 -15.13 5.74 5.13
C ASN A 56 -15.79 4.45 4.64
N GLN A 57 -15.98 3.46 5.52
CA GLN A 57 -16.57 2.15 5.22
C GLN A 57 -15.85 1.44 4.07
N VAL A 58 -14.51 1.54 4.02
CA VAL A 58 -13.68 0.82 3.05
C VAL A 58 -12.80 -0.21 3.75
N ASN A 59 -12.59 -1.34 3.09
CA ASN A 59 -11.68 -2.38 3.58
C ASN A 59 -10.29 -2.18 2.97
N ILE A 60 -9.32 -1.84 3.81
CA ILE A 60 -7.91 -1.65 3.42
C ILE A 60 -7.05 -2.38 4.46
N ARG A 61 -6.12 -3.21 3.98
CA ARG A 61 -5.12 -3.84 4.85
C ARG A 61 -4.00 -2.83 5.10
N PHE A 62 -3.56 -2.74 6.35
CA PHE A 62 -2.45 -1.87 6.73
C PHE A 62 -1.39 -2.61 7.52
N GLU A 63 -0.15 -2.42 7.14
CA GLU A 63 1.02 -3.03 7.78
C GLU A 63 2.03 -1.94 8.18
N VAL A 64 2.61 -2.11 9.37
CA VAL A 64 3.73 -1.27 9.80
C VAL A 64 5.01 -1.98 9.36
N VAL A 65 5.72 -1.41 8.39
CA VAL A 65 6.88 -2.04 7.77
C VAL A 65 7.97 -1.00 7.55
N ASN A 66 9.20 -1.32 7.95
CA ASN A 66 10.38 -0.62 7.45
C ASN A 66 10.82 -1.27 6.15
N ILE A 67 10.26 -0.80 5.04
CA ILE A 67 10.48 -1.42 3.73
C ILE A 67 11.96 -1.37 3.32
N LEU A 68 12.71 -0.35 3.71
CA LEU A 68 14.14 -0.28 3.40
C LEU A 68 14.92 -1.38 4.14
N ASP A 69 14.68 -1.57 5.43
CA ASP A 69 15.35 -2.64 6.19
C ASP A 69 14.98 -4.02 5.65
N ASP A 70 13.72 -4.24 5.27
CA ASP A 70 13.27 -5.53 4.77
C ASP A 70 13.74 -5.80 3.33
N LEU A 71 13.89 -4.77 2.49
CA LEU A 71 14.56 -4.88 1.19
C LEU A 71 16.06 -5.16 1.34
N LEU A 72 16.71 -4.61 2.36
CA LEU A 72 18.13 -4.87 2.63
C LEU A 72 18.37 -6.29 3.17
N LYS A 73 17.45 -6.84 3.97
CA LYS A 73 17.51 -8.24 4.41
C LYS A 73 17.30 -9.23 3.26
N THR A 74 16.55 -8.85 2.23
CA THR A 74 16.32 -9.68 1.04
C THR A 74 17.40 -9.52 -0.02
N SER A 75 18.11 -8.39 -0.06
CA SER A 75 19.26 -8.19 -0.96
C SER A 75 20.52 -8.93 -0.52
N THR A 76 20.64 -9.33 0.75
CA THR A 76 21.68 -10.27 1.22
C THR A 76 21.57 -11.66 0.55
N ILE A 77 20.46 -11.95 -0.13
CA ILE A 77 20.21 -13.21 -0.86
C ILE A 77 20.51 -13.07 -2.37
N LYS A 78 20.90 -11.88 -2.87
CA LYS A 78 21.30 -11.68 -4.29
C LYS A 78 22.65 -10.98 -4.49
N GLN A 79 23.63 -11.27 -3.63
CA GLN A 79 25.03 -11.18 -4.04
C GLN A 79 25.38 -12.42 -4.90
N HIS A 80 24.75 -12.53 -6.06
CA HIS A 80 25.38 -13.18 -7.20
C HIS A 80 25.79 -12.05 -8.13
N SER A 81 27.11 -11.84 -8.10
CA SER A 81 27.92 -11.09 -9.04
C SER A 81 27.25 -10.93 -10.41
N TYR A 82 26.98 -9.68 -10.78
CA TYR A 82 27.17 -9.30 -12.17
C TYR A 82 28.65 -8.99 -12.31
N ASP A 83 29.42 -10.02 -12.64
CA ASP A 83 30.74 -9.81 -13.25
C ASP A 83 30.47 -9.25 -14.65
N ILE A 84 30.86 -7.99 -14.87
CA ILE A 84 30.97 -7.38 -16.21
C ILE A 84 32.45 -7.44 -16.59
#